data_AF-S2RAN5-F1
#
_entry.id   AF-S2RAN5-F1
#
_cell.length_a   1.000
_cell.length_b   1.000
_cell.length_c   1.000
_cell.angle_alpha   90.00
_cell.angle_beta   90.00
_cell.angle_gamma   90.00
#
_symmetry.space_group_name_H-M   'P 1'
#
loop_
_entity.id
_entity.type
_entity.pdbx_description
1 polymer ?
#
loop_
_entity_poly.entity_id
_entity_poly.type
_entity_poly.pdbx_seq_one_letter_code
_entity_poly.pdbx_strand_id
1 'polypeptide(L)'
;FLLQITDDMNSIGRAINSALELSRIGGGVGLTLSNLREAGAPIKGIEGAASGVLPVMKLLEDSFSYSNQLGQRQGAGVVYLNVFHPDIISFLGAKKENADEKYRVKTLSLGVVVPDKYYDLIKANADMYLFSPYSVERVYGKPFSYVDITKEYDNMVANPAIKKYKIKARDLENEISKLQQESGYPYIINIDTANRANPIEGKIIMSNLCSEIMQVQVPSKLNNKQEYEVLGTDVSCNLGSTNIPNLMHSRDFGRSVEAMVRALTYVTDHSNIDVVPSVQHGNHQAHSIGLGAMGLHTYFAKNHMFYGSPESLDFTNIYFLLLNYYTLKASNKIAQERGESFHNFENSKYADGSYFDKYTEQVWAPKYDKVRALFDGIHIPTQADWEALKTSVMKDGLYHQNRMAVAPNGSISYINDTSASLQPIVNRIEDR
;
A
#
# COMPACT_ATOMS: atom_id res chain seq x y z
N PHE A 1 -8.81 3.66 -2.38
CA PHE A 1 -8.66 3.04 -3.71
C PHE A 1 -7.25 3.24 -4.22
N LEU A 2 -6.72 2.29 -5.00
CA LEU A 2 -5.44 2.41 -5.70
C LEU A 2 -5.69 2.03 -7.16
N LEU A 3 -5.33 2.91 -8.08
CA LEU A 3 -5.49 2.73 -9.51
C LEU A 3 -4.14 2.79 -10.20
N GLN A 4 -3.94 1.95 -11.21
CA GLN A 4 -2.78 2.06 -12.08
C GLN A 4 -3.13 2.69 -13.43
N ILE A 5 -2.14 3.38 -14.00
CA ILE A 5 -2.24 3.99 -15.32
C ILE A 5 -1.19 3.36 -16.23
N THR A 6 -1.59 2.98 -17.44
CA THR A 6 -0.70 2.51 -18.52
C THR A 6 -0.36 3.68 -19.45
N ASP A 7 0.72 3.56 -20.24
CA ASP A 7 1.26 4.65 -21.06
C ASP A 7 0.47 4.91 -22.36
N ASP A 8 -0.82 5.17 -22.21
CA ASP A 8 -1.74 5.45 -23.31
C ASP A 8 -2.90 6.39 -22.89
N MET A 9 -3.48 7.07 -23.88
CA MET A 9 -4.54 8.06 -23.62
C MET A 9 -5.85 7.45 -23.15
N ASN A 10 -6.15 6.20 -23.52
CA ASN A 10 -7.38 5.57 -23.08
C ASN A 10 -7.32 5.29 -21.57
N SER A 11 -6.17 4.82 -21.08
CA SER A 11 -5.90 4.60 -19.66
C SER A 11 -5.89 5.89 -18.85
N ILE A 12 -5.24 6.95 -19.34
CA ILE A 12 -5.24 8.26 -18.68
C ILE A 12 -6.66 8.83 -18.59
N GLY A 13 -7.42 8.81 -19.69
CA GLY A 13 -8.81 9.27 -19.71
C GLY A 13 -9.70 8.48 -18.74
N ARG A 14 -9.54 7.15 -18.72
CA ARG A 14 -10.25 6.28 -17.77
C ARG A 14 -9.88 6.59 -16.32
N ALA A 15 -8.60 6.77 -16.01
CA ALA A 15 -8.13 7.07 -14.65
C ALA A 15 -8.68 8.40 -14.12
N ILE A 16 -8.77 9.43 -14.98
CA ILE A 16 -9.40 10.72 -14.64
C ILE A 16 -10.89 10.53 -14.34
N ASN A 17 -11.61 9.78 -15.19
CA ASN A 17 -13.02 9.44 -14.94
C ASN A 17 -13.20 8.65 -13.64
N SER A 18 -12.35 7.66 -13.38
CA SER A 18 -12.36 6.90 -12.13
C SER A 18 -12.08 7.78 -10.91
N ALA A 19 -11.17 8.75 -11.00
CA ALA A 19 -10.93 9.72 -9.93
C ALA A 19 -12.19 10.56 -9.63
N LEU A 20 -12.90 11.03 -10.67
CA LEU A 20 -14.16 11.76 -10.52
C LEU A 20 -15.23 10.91 -9.80
N GLU A 21 -15.44 9.67 -10.25
CA GLU A 21 -16.47 8.78 -9.70
C GLU A 21 -16.17 8.33 -8.27
N LEU A 22 -14.92 7.96 -7.98
CA LEU A 22 -14.53 7.54 -6.64
C LEU A 22 -14.51 8.71 -5.65
N SER A 23 -14.10 9.90 -6.08
CA SER A 23 -14.15 11.09 -5.25
C SER A 23 -15.58 11.51 -4.94
N ARG A 24 -16.52 11.34 -5.89
CA ARG A 24 -17.96 11.62 -5.70
C ARG A 24 -18.56 10.83 -4.54
N ILE A 25 -18.10 9.58 -4.34
CA ILE A 25 -18.54 8.72 -3.23
C ILE A 25 -17.69 8.91 -1.95
N GLY A 26 -16.85 9.95 -1.88
CA GLY A 26 -16.01 10.26 -0.72
C GLY A 26 -14.76 9.40 -0.59
N GLY A 27 -14.36 8.70 -1.67
CA GLY A 27 -13.20 7.82 -1.70
C GLY A 27 -11.87 8.57 -1.84
N GLY A 28 -10.90 8.24 -0.99
CA GLY A 28 -9.51 8.60 -1.23
C GLY A 28 -8.88 7.70 -2.30
N VAL A 29 -8.18 8.28 -3.28
CA VAL A 29 -7.64 7.56 -4.43
C VAL A 29 -6.13 7.76 -4.56
N GLY A 30 -5.37 6.68 -4.54
CA GLY A 30 -3.98 6.68 -4.97
C GLY A 30 -3.85 6.29 -6.44
N LEU A 31 -2.96 6.94 -7.19
CA LEU A 31 -2.65 6.59 -8.57
C LEU A 31 -1.13 6.49 -8.78
N THR A 32 -0.66 5.47 -9.50
CA THR A 32 0.74 5.47 -9.96
C THR A 32 0.87 6.16 -11.31
N LEU A 33 1.84 7.08 -11.41
CA LEU A 33 2.23 7.73 -12.65
C LEU A 33 3.52 7.15 -13.25
N SER A 34 4.11 6.16 -12.57
CA SER A 34 5.45 5.65 -12.89
C SER A 34 5.55 4.96 -14.25
N ASN A 35 4.43 4.52 -14.83
CA ASN A 35 4.42 3.91 -16.17
C ASN A 35 4.34 4.95 -17.29
N LEU A 36 3.89 6.17 -17.01
CA LEU A 36 3.72 7.19 -18.03
C LEU A 36 5.09 7.59 -18.59
N ARG A 37 5.19 7.77 -19.90
CA ARG A 37 6.43 8.23 -20.51
C ARG A 37 6.82 9.63 -20.00
N GLU A 38 8.13 9.84 -19.91
CA GLU A 38 8.70 11.07 -19.39
C GLU A 38 8.51 12.28 -20.32
N ALA A 39 8.73 13.49 -19.79
CA ALA A 39 8.75 14.69 -20.62
C ALA A 39 9.84 14.61 -21.71
N GLY A 40 9.44 14.94 -22.94
CA GLY A 40 10.29 14.85 -24.13
C GLY A 40 10.40 13.45 -24.74
N ALA A 41 9.71 12.45 -24.21
CA ALA A 41 9.63 11.13 -24.83
C ALA A 41 8.89 11.17 -26.20
N PRO A 42 9.08 10.18 -27.07
CA PRO A 42 8.45 10.17 -28.38
C PRO A 42 6.94 9.94 -28.35
N ILE A 43 6.22 10.57 -29.28
CA ILE A 43 4.81 10.25 -29.58
C ILE A 43 4.70 9.94 -31.06
N LYS A 44 4.22 8.73 -31.42
CA LYS A 44 4.12 8.26 -32.81
C LYS A 44 5.44 8.42 -33.60
N GLY A 45 6.58 8.24 -32.93
CA GLY A 45 7.92 8.37 -33.52
C GLY A 45 8.48 9.80 -33.58
N ILE A 46 7.71 10.80 -33.15
CA ILE A 46 8.19 12.20 -33.07
C ILE A 46 8.83 12.42 -31.71
N GLU A 47 10.15 12.62 -31.69
CA GLU A 47 10.94 12.95 -30.50
C GLU A 47 10.52 14.30 -29.88
N GLY A 48 10.68 14.45 -28.56
CA GLY A 48 10.41 15.72 -27.87
C GLY A 48 8.93 16.07 -27.70
N ALA A 49 8.00 15.15 -28.01
CA ALA A 49 6.58 15.43 -28.08
C ALA A 49 5.81 15.25 -26.76
N ALA A 50 6.24 14.36 -25.88
CA ALA A 50 5.53 14.08 -24.63
C ALA A 50 5.70 15.19 -23.59
N SER A 51 4.63 15.50 -22.86
CA SER A 51 4.62 16.52 -21.81
C SER A 51 4.92 16.00 -20.40
N GLY A 52 5.16 14.70 -20.26
CA GLY A 52 5.46 14.05 -18.98
C GLY A 52 4.27 13.95 -18.03
N VAL A 53 4.56 13.73 -16.74
CA VAL A 53 3.55 13.44 -15.71
C VAL A 53 2.81 14.66 -15.18
N LEU A 54 3.41 15.86 -15.23
CA LEU A 54 2.87 17.08 -14.61
C LEU A 54 1.47 17.48 -15.13
N PRO A 55 1.18 17.49 -16.44
CA PRO A 55 -0.18 17.79 -16.91
C PRO A 55 -1.21 16.77 -16.43
N VAL A 56 -0.84 15.50 -16.32
CA VAL A 56 -1.74 14.45 -15.81
C VAL A 56 -2.02 14.67 -14.31
N MET A 57 -1.00 15.03 -13.53
CA MET A 57 -1.19 15.43 -12.13
C MET A 57 -2.18 16.59 -12.01
N LYS A 58 -2.06 17.60 -12.88
CA LYS A 58 -2.95 18.76 -12.87
C LYS A 58 -4.41 18.38 -13.19
N LEU A 59 -4.63 17.49 -14.16
CA LEU A 59 -5.96 16.96 -14.47
C LEU A 59 -6.56 16.18 -13.29
N LEU A 60 -5.74 15.40 -12.58
CA LEU A 60 -6.18 14.64 -11.40
C LEU A 60 -6.50 15.58 -10.22
N GLU A 61 -5.64 16.56 -9.93
CA GLU A 61 -5.86 17.61 -8.93
C GLU A 61 -7.21 18.32 -9.14
N ASP A 62 -7.49 18.75 -10.38
CA ASP A 62 -8.74 19.45 -10.71
C ASP A 62 -9.94 18.50 -10.63
N SER A 63 -9.77 17.21 -10.94
CA SER A 63 -10.81 16.19 -10.80
C SER A 63 -11.22 15.97 -9.34
N PHE A 64 -10.25 15.85 -8.43
CA PHE A 64 -10.54 15.72 -6.98
C PHE A 64 -11.14 17.00 -6.39
N SER A 65 -10.67 18.16 -6.86
CA SER A 65 -11.19 19.46 -6.42
C SER A 65 -12.64 19.67 -6.86
N TYR A 66 -12.96 19.27 -8.09
CA TYR A 66 -14.31 19.37 -8.66
C TYR A 66 -15.29 18.39 -7.99
N SER A 67 -14.91 17.11 -7.91
CA SER A 67 -15.77 16.05 -7.38
C SER A 67 -15.63 15.92 -5.86
N ASN A 68 -15.95 16.99 -5.14
CA ASN A 68 -15.93 17.00 -3.68
C ASN A 68 -17.21 16.40 -3.07
N GLN A 69 -17.14 15.91 -1.83
CA GLN A 69 -18.21 15.17 -1.16
C GLN A 69 -19.35 16.11 -0.74
N LEU A 70 -20.13 16.61 -1.70
CA LEU A 70 -21.26 17.54 -1.50
C LEU A 70 -20.88 18.76 -0.63
N GLY A 71 -19.65 19.27 -0.80
CA GLY A 71 -19.13 20.40 -0.03
C GLY A 71 -18.70 20.09 1.41
N GLN A 72 -18.83 18.85 1.91
CA GLN A 72 -18.45 18.50 3.29
C GLN A 72 -16.96 18.17 3.45
N ARG A 73 -16.33 17.58 2.43
CA ARG A 73 -14.90 17.26 2.41
C ARG A 73 -14.33 17.46 1.01
N GLN A 74 -13.13 18.04 0.94
CA GLN A 74 -12.38 18.09 -0.31
C GLN A 74 -12.04 16.66 -0.77
N GLY A 75 -12.11 16.40 -2.08
CA GLY A 75 -11.61 15.16 -2.64
C GLY A 75 -10.13 14.98 -2.31
N ALA A 76 -9.72 13.76 -2.00
CA ALA A 76 -8.36 13.47 -1.57
C ALA A 76 -7.69 12.48 -2.52
N GLY A 77 -6.62 12.93 -3.16
CA GLY A 77 -5.83 12.13 -4.08
C GLY A 77 -4.37 12.08 -3.68
N VAL A 78 -3.70 10.97 -3.99
CA VAL A 78 -2.24 10.87 -3.99
C VAL A 78 -1.75 10.34 -5.32
N VAL A 79 -0.63 10.87 -5.81
CA VAL A 79 0.07 10.31 -6.95
C VAL A 79 1.43 9.77 -6.52
N TYR A 80 1.75 8.56 -7.00
CA TYR A 80 3.01 7.88 -6.74
C TYR A 80 3.91 7.91 -7.98
N LEU A 81 5.17 8.27 -7.78
CA LEU A 81 6.20 8.22 -8.82
C LEU A 81 7.45 7.47 -8.31
N ASN A 82 8.02 6.61 -9.13
CA ASN A 82 9.26 5.92 -8.81
C ASN A 82 10.45 6.90 -8.82
N VAL A 83 11.36 6.80 -7.85
CA VAL A 83 12.56 7.66 -7.78
C VAL A 83 13.44 7.61 -9.03
N PHE A 84 13.43 6.50 -9.77
CA PHE A 84 14.20 6.33 -11.00
C PHE A 84 13.48 6.85 -12.26
N HIS A 85 12.32 7.49 -12.11
CA HIS A 85 11.59 8.10 -13.20
C HIS A 85 12.21 9.45 -13.61
N PRO A 86 12.37 9.78 -14.92
CA PRO A 86 13.04 11.01 -15.35
C PRO A 86 12.37 12.30 -14.88
N ASP A 87 11.03 12.30 -14.74
CA ASP A 87 10.28 13.47 -14.25
C ASP A 87 10.36 13.69 -12.72
N ILE A 88 11.14 12.90 -11.95
CA ILE A 88 11.13 12.93 -10.48
C ILE A 88 11.40 14.32 -9.88
N ILE A 89 12.34 15.08 -10.46
CA ILE A 89 12.67 16.43 -9.95
C ILE A 89 11.52 17.39 -10.19
N SER A 90 10.93 17.36 -11.39
CA SER A 90 9.78 18.20 -11.74
C SER A 90 8.53 17.82 -10.93
N PHE A 91 8.32 16.53 -10.71
CA PHE A 91 7.25 15.99 -9.86
C PHE A 91 7.29 16.53 -8.44
N LEU A 92 8.46 16.52 -7.80
CA LEU A 92 8.65 17.13 -6.48
C LEU A 92 8.51 18.65 -6.53
N GLY A 93 9.02 19.28 -7.60
CA GLY A 93 8.91 20.71 -7.84
C GLY A 93 7.47 21.22 -7.95
N ALA A 94 6.51 20.38 -8.33
CA ALA A 94 5.10 20.76 -8.49
C ALA A 94 4.41 21.23 -7.20
N LYS A 95 4.99 20.92 -6.04
CA LYS A 95 4.51 21.37 -4.72
C LYS A 95 5.10 22.69 -4.23
N LYS A 96 6.22 23.13 -4.82
CA LYS A 96 6.90 24.35 -4.37
C LYS A 96 6.03 25.57 -4.60
N GLU A 97 6.08 26.53 -3.67
CA GLU A 97 5.26 27.74 -3.77
C GLU A 97 5.59 28.58 -5.01
N ASN A 98 6.85 28.56 -5.45
CA ASN A 98 7.36 29.26 -6.62
C ASN A 98 7.27 28.43 -7.92
N ALA A 99 6.56 27.30 -7.91
CA ALA A 99 6.32 26.54 -9.14
C ALA A 99 5.44 27.34 -10.12
N ASP A 100 5.63 27.10 -11.42
CA ASP A 100 4.77 27.65 -12.48
C ASP A 100 3.31 27.26 -12.20
N GLU A 101 2.41 28.26 -12.20
CA GLU A 101 0.98 28.07 -11.89
C GLU A 101 0.31 27.01 -12.77
N LYS A 102 0.80 26.84 -14.01
CA LYS A 102 0.29 25.83 -14.94
C LYS A 102 0.44 24.41 -14.41
N TYR A 103 1.46 24.15 -13.60
CA TYR A 103 1.82 22.80 -13.13
C TYR A 103 1.82 22.66 -11.61
N ARG A 104 1.60 23.75 -10.87
CA ARG A 104 1.52 23.74 -9.41
C ARG A 104 0.31 22.92 -8.93
N VAL A 105 0.56 21.94 -8.06
CA VAL A 105 -0.48 21.11 -7.42
C VAL A 105 -0.66 21.48 -5.95
N LYS A 106 -1.88 21.82 -5.52
CA LYS A 106 -2.14 22.34 -4.18
C LYS A 106 -2.61 21.25 -3.22
N THR A 107 -3.59 20.45 -3.62
CA THR A 107 -4.29 19.47 -2.78
C THR A 107 -3.83 18.04 -2.99
N LEU A 108 -3.29 17.72 -4.18
CA LEU A 108 -2.87 16.36 -4.52
C LEU A 108 -1.63 15.97 -3.71
N SER A 109 -1.71 14.91 -2.90
CA SER A 109 -0.58 14.43 -2.12
C SER A 109 0.46 13.76 -3.03
N LEU A 110 1.72 13.80 -2.64
CA LEU A 110 2.80 13.17 -3.39
C LEU A 110 3.30 11.93 -2.64
N GLY A 111 3.55 10.86 -3.38
CA GLY A 111 4.20 9.66 -2.90
C GLY A 111 5.34 9.26 -3.82
N VAL A 112 6.35 8.63 -3.24
CA VAL A 112 7.55 8.21 -3.95
C VAL A 112 7.79 6.73 -3.69
N VAL A 113 7.99 5.98 -4.77
CA VAL A 113 8.29 4.54 -4.74
C VAL A 113 9.80 4.37 -4.80
N VAL A 114 10.37 3.74 -3.78
CA VAL A 114 11.81 3.66 -3.53
C VAL A 114 12.29 2.20 -3.54
N PRO A 115 13.00 1.76 -4.59
CA PRO A 115 13.77 0.51 -4.59
C PRO A 115 15.04 0.63 -3.73
N ASP A 116 15.54 -0.49 -3.21
CA ASP A 116 16.71 -0.54 -2.33
C ASP A 116 17.97 0.02 -2.99
N LYS A 117 18.12 -0.16 -4.32
CA LYS A 117 19.24 0.39 -5.10
C LYS A 117 19.38 1.92 -4.94
N TYR A 118 18.30 2.64 -4.68
CA TYR A 118 18.37 4.09 -4.43
C TYR A 118 19.21 4.40 -3.17
N TYR A 119 18.99 3.65 -2.09
CA TYR A 119 19.75 3.81 -0.85
C TYR A 119 21.22 3.43 -1.01
N ASP A 120 21.53 2.41 -1.82
CA ASP A 120 22.92 2.05 -2.14
C ASP A 120 23.64 3.22 -2.85
N LEU A 121 22.98 3.85 -3.82
CA LEU A 121 23.53 4.98 -4.57
C LEU A 121 23.71 6.22 -3.66
N ILE A 122 22.76 6.52 -2.77
CA ILE A 122 22.89 7.61 -1.80
C ILE A 122 24.08 7.36 -0.88
N LYS A 123 24.16 6.15 -0.29
CA LYS A 123 25.22 5.76 0.65
C LYS A 123 26.59 5.88 0.00
N ALA A 124 26.73 5.46 -1.25
CA ALA A 124 27.95 5.58 -2.03
C ALA A 124 28.24 7.00 -2.54
N ASN A 125 27.34 7.96 -2.33
CA ASN A 125 27.40 9.30 -2.94
C ASN A 125 27.56 9.24 -4.47
N ALA A 126 26.92 8.26 -5.10
CA ALA A 126 27.09 7.94 -6.50
C ALA A 126 26.20 8.80 -7.41
N ASP A 127 26.55 8.78 -8.69
CA ASP A 127 25.63 9.20 -9.73
C ASP A 127 24.48 8.19 -9.86
N MET A 128 23.30 8.69 -10.20
CA MET A 128 22.09 7.90 -10.40
C MET A 128 21.55 8.14 -11.80
N TYR A 129 21.23 7.05 -12.50
CA TYR A 129 20.53 7.09 -13.78
C TYR A 129 19.03 6.93 -13.58
N LEU A 130 18.27 7.85 -14.16
CA LEU A 130 16.82 7.76 -14.35
C LEU A 130 16.56 7.12 -15.72
N PHE A 131 15.53 6.30 -15.83
CA PHE A 131 15.29 5.49 -17.03
C PHE A 131 13.96 5.88 -17.69
N SER A 132 13.97 6.11 -19.00
CA SER A 132 12.75 6.37 -19.77
C SER A 132 11.77 5.18 -19.68
N PRO A 133 10.57 5.34 -19.11
CA PRO A 133 9.54 4.29 -19.10
C PRO A 133 9.20 3.81 -20.51
N TYR A 134 9.18 4.74 -21.48
CA TYR A 134 8.95 4.46 -22.89
C TYR A 134 9.98 3.49 -23.47
N SER A 135 11.27 3.72 -23.23
CA SER A 135 12.31 2.80 -23.72
C SER A 135 12.30 1.48 -22.95
N VAL A 136 12.13 1.53 -21.62
CA VAL A 136 12.13 0.34 -20.75
C VAL A 136 11.02 -0.62 -21.15
N GLU A 137 9.80 -0.13 -21.39
CA GLU A 137 8.68 -1.00 -21.76
C GLU A 137 8.91 -1.73 -23.10
N ARG A 138 9.58 -1.09 -24.06
CA ARG A 138 9.96 -1.73 -25.34
C ARG A 138 11.02 -2.81 -25.19
N VAL A 139 11.95 -2.63 -24.26
CA VAL A 139 13.06 -3.57 -24.03
C VAL A 139 12.58 -4.75 -23.19
N TYR A 140 11.82 -4.50 -22.13
CA TYR A 140 11.41 -5.51 -21.16
C TYR A 140 10.03 -6.11 -21.43
N GLY A 141 9.26 -5.54 -22.37
CA GLY A 141 7.91 -6.00 -22.72
C GLY A 141 6.88 -5.87 -21.61
N LYS A 142 7.14 -5.02 -20.60
CA LYS A 142 6.27 -4.78 -19.46
C LYS A 142 6.36 -3.33 -18.98
N PRO A 143 5.31 -2.76 -18.35
CA PRO A 143 5.34 -1.38 -17.90
C PRO A 143 6.44 -1.15 -16.84
N PHE A 144 6.97 0.08 -16.80
CA PHE A 144 8.12 0.45 -15.97
C PHE A 144 8.00 0.03 -14.49
N SER A 145 6.82 0.20 -13.88
CA SER A 145 6.59 -0.15 -12.48
C SER A 145 6.79 -1.64 -12.17
N TYR A 146 6.62 -2.51 -13.17
CA TYR A 146 6.73 -3.95 -13.03
C TYR A 146 8.17 -4.49 -13.22
N VAL A 147 9.13 -3.63 -13.63
CA VAL A 147 10.55 -4.00 -13.70
C VAL A 147 11.17 -3.98 -12.31
N ASP A 148 11.91 -5.02 -11.92
CA ASP A 148 12.68 -5.05 -10.67
C ASP A 148 13.93 -4.18 -10.83
N ILE A 149 13.78 -2.89 -10.54
CA ILE A 149 14.84 -1.90 -10.78
C ILE A 149 16.10 -2.24 -9.99
N THR A 150 15.98 -2.77 -8.76
CA THR A 150 17.17 -3.10 -7.95
C THR A 150 18.00 -4.20 -8.61
N LYS A 151 17.37 -5.24 -9.16
CA LYS A 151 18.07 -6.29 -9.90
C LYS A 151 18.55 -5.83 -11.28
N GLU A 152 17.76 -5.02 -11.97
CA GLU A 152 18.00 -4.67 -13.36
C GLU A 152 18.78 -3.37 -13.56
N TYR A 153 19.09 -2.62 -12.51
CA TYR A 153 19.69 -1.29 -12.62
C TYR A 153 20.94 -1.27 -13.51
N ASP A 154 21.91 -2.14 -13.22
CA ASP A 154 23.20 -2.13 -13.93
C ASP A 154 23.04 -2.62 -15.38
N ASN A 155 22.13 -3.59 -15.63
CA ASN A 155 21.75 -4.02 -16.98
C ASN A 155 21.11 -2.86 -17.77
N MET A 156 20.19 -2.14 -17.14
CA MET A 156 19.54 -1.00 -17.75
C MET A 156 20.55 0.11 -18.06
N VAL A 157 21.48 0.40 -17.14
CA VAL A 157 22.58 1.36 -17.34
C VAL A 157 23.45 0.99 -18.55
N ALA A 158 23.80 -0.28 -18.71
CA ALA A 158 24.62 -0.76 -19.81
C ALA A 158 23.88 -0.81 -21.17
N ASN A 159 22.55 -0.89 -21.17
CA ASN A 159 21.78 -1.10 -22.39
C ASN A 159 21.60 0.19 -23.23
N PRO A 160 22.16 0.30 -24.45
CA PRO A 160 22.07 1.52 -25.26
C PRO A 160 20.66 1.79 -25.80
N ALA A 161 19.77 0.80 -25.84
CA ALA A 161 18.38 0.99 -26.27
C ALA A 161 17.52 1.71 -25.22
N ILE A 162 18.00 1.82 -23.98
CA ILE A 162 17.31 2.51 -22.89
C ILE A 162 17.85 3.94 -22.80
N LYS A 163 16.97 4.92 -23.03
CA LYS A 163 17.28 6.34 -22.80
C LYS A 163 17.38 6.60 -21.30
N LYS A 164 18.41 7.37 -20.91
CA LYS A 164 18.77 7.61 -19.50
C LYS A 164 19.07 9.08 -19.25
N TYR A 165 18.89 9.47 -18.00
CA TYR A 165 19.18 10.82 -17.51
C TYR A 165 20.02 10.69 -16.25
N LYS A 166 21.06 11.50 -16.11
CA LYS A 166 22.02 11.37 -15.03
C LYS A 166 21.82 12.48 -14.00
N ILE A 167 21.70 12.11 -12.73
CA ILE A 167 21.62 13.03 -11.58
C ILE A 167 22.56 12.54 -10.47
N LYS A 168 22.75 13.35 -9.42
CA LYS A 168 23.36 12.90 -8.17
C LYS A 168 22.29 12.35 -7.24
N ALA A 169 22.45 11.12 -6.74
CA ALA A 169 21.48 10.50 -5.85
C ALA A 169 21.24 11.33 -4.58
N ARG A 170 22.32 11.89 -4.02
CA ARG A 170 22.27 12.74 -2.82
C ARG A 170 21.50 14.04 -3.01
N ASP A 171 21.53 14.61 -4.22
CA ASP A 171 20.80 15.85 -4.50
C ASP A 171 19.29 15.59 -4.51
N LEU A 172 18.85 14.47 -5.09
CA LEU A 172 17.45 14.05 -5.02
C LEU A 172 17.00 13.82 -3.56
N GLU A 173 17.82 13.15 -2.75
CA GLU A 173 17.52 12.91 -1.33
C GLU A 173 17.37 14.21 -0.53
N ASN A 174 18.24 15.19 -0.79
CA ASN A 174 18.15 16.51 -0.19
C ASN A 174 16.83 17.20 -0.57
N GLU A 175 16.39 17.09 -1.82
CA GLU A 175 15.12 17.69 -2.27
C GLU A 175 13.90 16.98 -1.65
N ILE A 176 13.93 15.66 -1.53
CA ILE A 176 12.88 14.89 -0.83
C ILE A 176 12.79 15.33 0.63
N SER A 177 13.93 15.41 1.33
CA SER A 177 14.01 15.79 2.74
C SER A 177 13.48 17.21 3.00
N LYS A 178 13.86 18.17 2.14
CA LYS A 178 13.34 19.55 2.23
C LYS A 178 11.82 19.58 2.09
N LEU A 179 11.27 18.88 1.09
CA LEU A 179 9.84 18.90 0.86
C LEU A 179 9.04 18.25 2.01
N GLN A 180 9.58 17.19 2.61
CA GLN A 180 8.99 16.56 3.80
C GLN A 180 8.99 17.51 5.00
N GLN A 181 10.06 18.28 5.19
CA GLN A 181 10.11 19.29 6.24
C GLN A 181 9.09 20.43 6.01
N GLU A 182 8.91 20.85 4.76
CA GLU A 182 8.00 21.94 4.41
C GLU A 182 6.52 21.53 4.46
N SER A 183 6.20 20.28 4.08
CA SER A 183 4.82 19.89 3.76
C SER A 183 4.37 18.52 4.31
N GLY A 184 5.27 17.76 4.95
CA GLY A 184 5.01 16.39 5.40
C GLY A 184 5.07 15.30 4.31
N TYR A 185 5.13 15.70 3.03
CA TYR A 185 5.21 14.82 1.85
C TYR A 185 6.55 15.00 1.11
N PRO A 186 7.01 14.06 0.26
CA PRO A 186 6.30 12.88 -0.21
C PRO A 186 6.22 11.75 0.81
N TYR A 187 5.18 10.92 0.70
CA TYR A 187 5.18 9.58 1.29
C TYR A 187 6.31 8.74 0.69
N ILE A 188 6.92 7.86 1.47
CA ILE A 188 7.99 6.98 1.02
C ILE A 188 7.54 5.52 1.09
N ILE A 189 7.60 4.81 -0.03
CA ILE A 189 7.24 3.40 -0.13
C ILE A 189 8.49 2.59 -0.48
N ASN A 190 9.01 1.84 0.49
CA ASN A 190 10.14 0.94 0.30
C ASN A 190 9.69 -0.34 -0.43
N ILE A 191 9.69 -0.29 -1.76
CA ILE A 191 8.95 -1.23 -2.60
C ILE A 191 9.56 -2.63 -2.61
N ASP A 192 10.89 -2.74 -2.48
CA ASP A 192 11.57 -4.03 -2.45
C ASP A 192 11.34 -4.74 -1.10
N THR A 193 11.25 -3.97 -0.01
CA THR A 193 10.86 -4.51 1.29
C THR A 193 9.44 -5.07 1.26
N ALA A 194 8.49 -4.31 0.68
CA ALA A 194 7.11 -4.78 0.50
C ALA A 194 7.04 -6.04 -0.37
N ASN A 195 7.73 -6.07 -1.51
CA ASN A 195 7.71 -7.22 -2.43
C ASN A 195 8.43 -8.46 -1.89
N ARG A 196 9.51 -8.33 -1.11
CA ARG A 196 10.13 -9.48 -0.43
C ARG A 196 9.17 -10.14 0.55
N ALA A 197 8.42 -9.33 1.30
CA ALA A 197 7.46 -9.80 2.29
C ALA A 197 6.11 -10.25 1.68
N ASN A 198 5.82 -9.85 0.43
CA ASN A 198 4.58 -10.18 -0.27
C ASN A 198 4.40 -11.72 -0.40
N PRO A 199 3.29 -12.28 0.08
CA PRO A 199 2.97 -13.70 -0.10
C PRO A 199 2.23 -14.01 -1.40
N ILE A 200 1.80 -12.99 -2.14
CA ILE A 200 0.95 -13.14 -3.33
C ILE A 200 1.80 -13.10 -4.59
N GLU A 201 1.46 -13.92 -5.58
CA GLU A 201 2.06 -13.83 -6.92
C GLU A 201 1.85 -12.43 -7.52
N GLY A 202 2.89 -11.91 -8.17
CA GLY A 202 2.89 -10.58 -8.78
C GLY A 202 3.73 -9.58 -7.99
N LYS A 203 3.57 -8.30 -8.35
CA LYS A 203 4.39 -7.21 -7.82
C LYS A 203 3.53 -6.08 -7.29
N ILE A 204 3.81 -5.66 -6.07
CA ILE A 204 3.28 -4.43 -5.47
C ILE A 204 4.03 -3.27 -6.11
N ILE A 205 3.30 -2.28 -6.65
CA ILE A 205 3.88 -1.18 -7.43
C ILE A 205 3.62 0.21 -6.86
N MET A 206 2.73 0.33 -5.87
CA MET A 206 2.32 1.60 -5.26
C MET A 206 1.60 1.36 -3.93
N SER A 207 1.11 2.44 -3.30
CA SER A 207 0.26 2.38 -2.11
C SER A 207 -0.95 3.33 -2.23
N ASN A 208 -1.83 3.33 -1.22
CA ASN A 208 -2.95 4.28 -1.08
C ASN A 208 -2.52 5.63 -0.49
N LEU A 209 -3.51 6.52 -0.27
CA LEU A 209 -3.35 7.83 0.36
C LEU A 209 -2.67 7.80 1.74
N CYS A 210 -2.93 6.78 2.56
CA CYS A 210 -2.39 6.70 3.91
C CYS A 210 -1.13 5.81 4.02
N SER A 211 -0.60 5.34 2.88
CA SER A 211 0.65 4.56 2.75
C SER A 211 0.68 3.16 3.42
N GLU A 212 -0.47 2.62 3.82
CA GLU A 212 -0.60 1.33 4.55
C GLU A 212 -1.05 0.16 3.66
N ILE A 213 -1.58 0.42 2.47
CA ILE A 213 -2.12 -0.62 1.58
C ILE A 213 -1.09 -1.04 0.54
N MET A 214 -0.64 -2.29 0.64
CA MET A 214 0.38 -2.89 -0.21
C MET A 214 -0.21 -4.16 -0.84
N GLN A 215 -0.77 -4.06 -2.04
CA GLN A 215 -1.40 -5.18 -2.74
C GLN A 215 -0.94 -5.22 -4.20
N VAL A 216 -1.02 -6.41 -4.80
CA VAL A 216 -0.74 -6.60 -6.24
C VAL A 216 -1.91 -6.07 -7.08
N GLN A 217 -1.61 -5.68 -8.31
CA GLN A 217 -2.58 -5.21 -9.30
C GLN A 217 -2.24 -5.80 -10.67
N VAL A 218 -3.21 -5.82 -11.58
CA VAL A 218 -3.02 -6.26 -12.98
C VAL A 218 -3.50 -5.16 -13.91
N PRO A 219 -2.69 -4.69 -14.88
CA PRO A 219 -3.07 -3.57 -15.73
C PRO A 219 -4.26 -3.93 -16.62
N SER A 220 -5.19 -2.98 -16.75
CA SER A 220 -6.29 -3.09 -17.72
C SER A 220 -5.84 -2.61 -19.11
N LYS A 221 -6.51 -3.09 -20.15
CA LYS A 221 -6.33 -2.62 -21.53
C LYS A 221 -7.66 -2.11 -22.07
N LEU A 222 -7.68 -0.87 -22.55
CA LEU A 222 -8.87 -0.22 -23.10
C LEU A 222 -8.72 0.05 -24.60
N ASN A 223 -9.82 -0.12 -25.34
CA ASN A 223 -9.91 0.30 -26.73
C ASN A 223 -10.30 1.79 -26.85
N ASN A 224 -10.31 2.31 -28.08
CA ASN A 224 -10.65 3.71 -28.36
C ASN A 224 -12.12 4.09 -28.08
N LYS A 225 -12.99 3.10 -27.87
CA LYS A 225 -14.37 3.31 -27.41
C LYS A 225 -14.49 3.32 -25.88
N GLN A 226 -13.36 3.26 -25.17
CA GLN A 226 -13.29 3.16 -23.71
C GLN A 226 -13.86 1.84 -23.15
N GLU A 227 -13.93 0.79 -23.97
CA GLU A 227 -14.33 -0.55 -23.54
C GLU A 227 -13.09 -1.34 -23.09
N TYR A 228 -13.24 -2.17 -22.05
CA TYR A 228 -12.16 -3.03 -21.57
C TYR A 228 -11.97 -4.22 -22.52
N GLU A 229 -10.82 -4.28 -23.19
CA GLU A 229 -10.37 -5.48 -23.93
C GLU A 229 -9.80 -6.52 -22.96
N VAL A 230 -9.08 -6.04 -21.95
CA VAL A 230 -8.59 -6.83 -20.83
C VAL A 230 -8.98 -6.08 -19.56
N LEU A 231 -9.84 -6.69 -18.75
CA LEU A 231 -10.19 -6.18 -17.44
C LEU A 231 -9.12 -6.65 -16.44
N GLY A 232 -8.29 -5.72 -16.00
CA GLY A 232 -7.31 -5.96 -14.96
C GLY A 232 -7.91 -5.79 -13.57
N THR A 233 -7.05 -5.73 -12.55
CA THR A 233 -7.44 -5.56 -11.16
C THR A 233 -6.79 -4.33 -10.55
N ASP A 234 -7.63 -3.51 -9.93
CA ASP A 234 -7.25 -2.40 -9.06
C ASP A 234 -7.74 -2.66 -7.64
N VAL A 235 -7.28 -1.85 -6.68
CA VAL A 235 -7.46 -2.16 -5.26
C VAL A 235 -8.47 -1.21 -4.61
N SER A 236 -9.51 -1.78 -4.00
CA SER A 236 -10.27 -1.16 -2.92
C SER A 236 -9.76 -1.67 -1.56
N CYS A 237 -10.06 -0.97 -0.48
CA CYS A 237 -9.71 -1.45 0.85
C CYS A 237 -10.86 -1.21 1.83
N ASN A 238 -11.19 -2.26 2.57
CA ASN A 238 -12.16 -2.27 3.66
C ASN A 238 -11.39 -2.43 4.97
N LEU A 239 -11.41 -1.38 5.79
CA LEU A 239 -10.56 -1.27 6.97
C LEU A 239 -11.35 -1.40 8.27
N GLY A 240 -10.72 -2.04 9.26
CA GLY A 240 -11.15 -2.05 10.65
C GLY A 240 -9.93 -1.95 11.56
N SER A 241 -10.11 -1.63 12.83
CA SER A 241 -9.00 -1.66 13.79
C SER A 241 -9.46 -2.20 15.12
N THR A 242 -8.67 -3.10 15.68
CA THR A 242 -8.86 -3.54 17.06
C THR A 242 -8.57 -2.39 18.02
N ASN A 243 -9.34 -2.29 19.11
CA ASN A 243 -8.92 -1.49 20.26
C ASN A 243 -8.06 -2.39 21.15
N ILE A 244 -6.74 -2.16 21.19
CA ILE A 244 -5.77 -3.02 21.89
C ILE A 244 -6.14 -3.17 23.37
N PRO A 245 -6.39 -2.09 24.15
CA PRO A 245 -6.88 -2.20 25.52
C PRO A 245 -8.08 -3.12 25.68
N ASN A 246 -9.11 -2.98 24.85
CA ASN A 246 -10.32 -3.77 25.00
C ASN A 246 -10.13 -5.23 24.56
N LEU A 247 -9.38 -5.47 23.48
CA LEU A 247 -9.15 -6.82 22.97
C LEU A 247 -8.30 -7.65 23.94
N MET A 248 -7.31 -7.04 24.59
CA MET A 248 -6.49 -7.71 25.61
C MET A 248 -7.28 -8.13 26.86
N HIS A 249 -8.45 -7.52 27.11
CA HIS A 249 -9.38 -7.93 28.17
C HIS A 249 -10.54 -8.79 27.66
N SER A 250 -10.52 -9.21 26.40
CA SER A 250 -11.56 -10.09 25.85
C SER A 250 -11.51 -11.46 26.53
N ARG A 251 -12.70 -12.05 26.77
CA ARG A 251 -12.81 -13.43 27.27
C ARG A 251 -12.28 -14.47 26.28
N ASP A 252 -12.33 -14.15 25.00
CA ASP A 252 -11.87 -15.01 23.92
C ASP A 252 -11.31 -14.13 22.80
N PHE A 253 -9.99 -13.95 22.85
CA PHE A 253 -9.24 -13.15 21.87
C PHE A 253 -9.50 -13.65 20.44
N GLY A 254 -9.44 -14.96 20.23
CA GLY A 254 -9.57 -15.58 18.91
C GLY A 254 -10.95 -15.38 18.32
N ARG A 255 -12.01 -15.59 19.11
CA ARG A 255 -13.40 -15.36 18.68
C ARG A 255 -13.67 -13.89 18.38
N SER A 256 -13.09 -12.96 19.16
CA SER A 256 -13.20 -11.52 18.87
C SER A 256 -12.57 -11.17 17.52
N VAL A 257 -11.38 -11.70 17.21
CA VAL A 257 -10.74 -11.50 15.90
C VAL A 257 -11.56 -12.13 14.78
N GLU A 258 -12.08 -13.35 14.95
CA GLU A 258 -12.95 -14.00 13.95
C GLU A 258 -14.18 -13.15 13.64
N ALA A 259 -14.84 -12.60 14.67
CA ALA A 259 -16.01 -11.73 14.47
C ALA A 259 -15.66 -10.46 13.67
N MET A 260 -14.52 -9.82 13.95
CA MET A 260 -14.06 -8.64 13.21
C MET A 260 -13.70 -8.98 11.76
N VAL A 261 -13.03 -10.12 11.53
CA VAL A 261 -12.74 -10.61 10.18
C VAL A 261 -14.05 -10.79 9.41
N ARG A 262 -15.03 -11.51 9.96
CA ARG A 262 -16.33 -11.74 9.30
C ARG A 262 -17.10 -10.44 9.04
N ALA A 263 -17.02 -9.45 9.94
CA ALA A 263 -17.63 -8.15 9.72
C ALA A 263 -16.98 -7.43 8.52
N LEU A 264 -15.65 -7.47 8.40
CA LEU A 264 -14.95 -6.92 7.24
C LEU A 264 -15.21 -7.73 5.96
N THR A 265 -15.32 -9.05 6.06
CA THR A 265 -15.74 -9.92 4.94
C THR A 265 -17.12 -9.52 4.45
N TYR A 266 -18.08 -9.25 5.34
CA TYR A 266 -19.40 -8.78 4.94
C TYR A 266 -19.32 -7.48 4.12
N VAL A 267 -18.51 -6.51 4.57
CA VAL A 267 -18.29 -5.26 3.82
C VAL A 267 -17.66 -5.53 2.46
N THR A 268 -16.64 -6.41 2.38
CA THR A 268 -15.96 -6.72 1.12
C THR A 268 -16.89 -7.41 0.13
N ASP A 269 -17.70 -8.37 0.58
CA ASP A 269 -18.60 -9.15 -0.28
C ASP A 269 -19.77 -8.31 -0.81
N HIS A 270 -20.19 -7.29 -0.06
CA HIS A 270 -21.31 -6.42 -0.43
C HIS A 270 -20.84 -5.11 -1.08
N SER A 271 -19.54 -4.88 -1.21
CA SER A 271 -18.99 -3.71 -1.90
C SER A 271 -19.07 -3.90 -3.41
N ASN A 272 -19.80 -3.02 -4.08
CA ASN A 272 -20.03 -3.09 -5.52
C ASN A 272 -19.70 -1.75 -6.21
N ILE A 273 -18.45 -1.58 -6.65
CA ILE A 273 -17.94 -0.33 -7.25
C ILE A 273 -17.97 -0.44 -8.78
N ASP A 274 -19.17 -0.60 -9.34
CA ASP A 274 -19.41 -0.80 -10.79
C ASP A 274 -18.97 0.39 -11.66
N VAL A 275 -18.93 1.60 -11.11
CA VAL A 275 -18.39 2.81 -11.76
C VAL A 275 -16.90 2.71 -12.08
N VAL A 276 -16.16 1.81 -11.43
CA VAL A 276 -14.75 1.50 -11.75
C VAL A 276 -14.59 -0.02 -11.83
N PRO A 277 -14.83 -0.64 -13.00
CA PRO A 277 -14.88 -2.09 -13.15
C PRO A 277 -13.61 -2.83 -12.70
N SER A 278 -12.42 -2.25 -12.85
CA SER A 278 -11.16 -2.87 -12.39
C SER A 278 -11.07 -2.99 -10.87
N VAL A 279 -11.65 -2.02 -10.13
CA VAL A 279 -11.73 -2.06 -8.66
C VAL A 279 -12.74 -3.10 -8.21
N GLN A 280 -13.91 -3.15 -8.87
CA GLN A 280 -14.93 -4.17 -8.60
C GLN A 280 -14.36 -5.58 -8.85
N HIS A 281 -13.69 -5.77 -9.98
CA HIS A 281 -13.06 -7.03 -10.34
C HIS A 281 -11.97 -7.44 -9.33
N GLY A 282 -11.10 -6.50 -8.94
CA GLY A 282 -10.09 -6.75 -7.92
C GLY A 282 -10.67 -7.13 -6.56
N ASN A 283 -11.74 -6.45 -6.12
CA ASN A 283 -12.44 -6.79 -4.87
C ASN A 283 -13.02 -8.21 -4.91
N HIS A 284 -13.72 -8.59 -5.99
CA HIS A 284 -14.31 -9.92 -6.14
C HIS A 284 -13.27 -11.04 -6.24
N GLN A 285 -12.07 -10.77 -6.76
CA GLN A 285 -11.02 -11.78 -6.84
C GLN A 285 -10.23 -11.93 -5.54
N ALA A 286 -9.93 -10.82 -4.88
CA ALA A 286 -9.00 -10.80 -3.76
C ALA A 286 -9.69 -10.96 -2.39
N HIS A 287 -10.97 -10.56 -2.28
CA HIS A 287 -11.70 -10.47 -1.01
C HIS A 287 -10.87 -9.78 0.09
N SER A 288 -10.06 -8.77 -0.27
CA SER A 288 -9.07 -8.20 0.63
C SER A 288 -9.71 -7.39 1.75
N ILE A 289 -9.24 -7.63 2.98
CA ILE A 289 -9.59 -6.84 4.17
C ILE A 289 -8.32 -6.27 4.81
N GLY A 290 -8.48 -5.21 5.61
CA GLY A 290 -7.39 -4.67 6.41
C GLY A 290 -7.81 -4.49 7.86
N LEU A 291 -7.58 -5.52 8.68
CA LEU A 291 -7.70 -5.43 10.13
C LEU A 291 -6.40 -4.90 10.73
N GLY A 292 -6.44 -3.65 11.20
CA GLY A 292 -5.38 -2.98 11.92
C GLY A 292 -5.59 -3.02 13.43
N ALA A 293 -4.89 -2.14 14.12
CA ALA A 293 -5.00 -1.97 15.57
C ALA A 293 -4.79 -0.50 15.98
N MET A 294 -5.43 -0.12 17.07
CA MET A 294 -5.32 1.20 17.69
C MET A 294 -5.19 1.10 19.20
N GLY A 295 -4.66 2.14 19.84
CA GLY A 295 -4.54 2.20 21.30
C GLY A 295 -3.26 1.61 21.86
N LEU A 296 -2.21 1.47 21.05
CA LEU A 296 -0.96 0.86 21.53
C LEU A 296 -0.35 1.68 22.66
N HIS A 297 -0.22 3.00 22.48
CA HIS A 297 0.33 3.86 23.53
C HIS A 297 -0.60 3.93 24.75
N THR A 298 -1.93 3.95 24.56
CA THR A 298 -2.89 3.85 25.68
C THR A 298 -2.68 2.57 26.50
N TYR A 299 -2.48 1.42 25.84
CA TYR A 299 -2.24 0.17 26.54
C TYR A 299 -0.92 0.18 27.31
N PHE A 300 0.14 0.71 26.72
CA PHE A 300 1.42 0.88 27.41
C PHE A 300 1.30 1.79 28.63
N ALA A 301 0.62 2.93 28.51
CA ALA A 301 0.42 3.85 29.62
C ALA A 301 -0.34 3.19 30.78
N LYS A 302 -1.43 2.45 30.49
CA LYS A 302 -2.23 1.70 31.48
C LYS A 302 -1.42 0.62 32.21
N ASN A 303 -0.40 0.06 31.57
CA ASN A 303 0.45 -0.99 32.13
C ASN A 303 1.84 -0.48 32.57
N HIS A 304 2.01 0.83 32.70
CA HIS A 304 3.28 1.46 33.09
C HIS A 304 4.47 0.97 32.25
N MET A 305 4.30 0.91 30.93
CA MET A 305 5.34 0.56 29.96
C MET A 305 5.75 1.80 29.17
N PHE A 306 7.05 2.01 29.00
CA PHE A 306 7.54 3.10 28.16
C PHE A 306 7.46 2.72 26.69
N TYR A 307 6.90 3.59 25.86
CA TYR A 307 6.86 3.40 24.42
C TYR A 307 8.30 3.30 23.87
N GLY A 308 8.59 2.23 23.13
CA GLY A 308 9.93 1.95 22.58
C GLY A 308 10.87 1.20 23.53
N SER A 309 10.46 0.92 24.78
CA SER A 309 11.22 0.05 25.67
C SER A 309 11.27 -1.40 25.16
N PRO A 310 12.29 -2.21 25.56
CA PRO A 310 12.36 -3.62 25.17
C PRO A 310 11.09 -4.43 25.49
N GLU A 311 10.44 -4.16 26.63
CA GLU A 311 9.17 -4.80 27.00
C GLU A 311 8.02 -4.41 26.06
N SER A 312 7.95 -3.14 25.65
CA SER A 312 6.90 -2.65 24.74
C SER A 312 7.04 -3.22 23.32
N LEU A 313 8.28 -3.43 22.87
CA LEU A 313 8.59 -4.08 21.60
C LEU A 313 8.23 -5.57 21.66
N ASP A 314 8.53 -6.24 22.77
CA ASP A 314 8.16 -7.63 23.02
C ASP A 314 6.64 -7.82 23.05
N PHE A 315 5.90 -6.95 23.76
CA PHE A 315 4.43 -6.95 23.73
C PHE A 315 3.89 -6.76 22.31
N THR A 316 4.38 -5.75 21.58
CA THR A 316 3.91 -5.46 20.22
C THR A 316 4.12 -6.67 19.31
N ASN A 317 5.28 -7.31 19.41
CA ASN A 317 5.61 -8.50 18.65
C ASN A 317 4.60 -9.64 18.90
N ILE A 318 4.33 -9.95 20.18
CA ILE A 318 3.39 -11.02 20.54
C ILE A 318 1.95 -10.66 20.16
N TYR A 319 1.52 -9.41 20.37
CA TYR A 319 0.18 -8.97 20.00
C TYR A 319 -0.09 -9.15 18.49
N PHE A 320 0.84 -8.70 17.64
CA PHE A 320 0.69 -8.83 16.19
C PHE A 320 0.88 -10.27 15.68
N LEU A 321 1.65 -11.10 16.39
CA LEU A 321 1.69 -12.54 16.15
C LEU A 321 0.30 -13.18 16.35
N LEU A 322 -0.38 -12.86 17.45
CA LEU A 322 -1.73 -13.35 17.73
C LEU A 322 -2.73 -12.87 16.68
N LEU A 323 -2.70 -11.56 16.36
CA LEU A 323 -3.59 -10.99 15.37
C LEU A 323 -3.41 -11.65 13.99
N ASN A 324 -2.16 -11.92 13.58
CA ASN A 324 -1.91 -12.62 12.33
C ASN A 324 -2.40 -14.08 12.36
N TYR A 325 -2.14 -14.81 13.45
CA TYR A 325 -2.57 -16.20 13.60
C TYR A 325 -4.10 -16.33 13.51
N TYR A 326 -4.82 -15.52 14.30
CA TYR A 326 -6.27 -15.63 14.36
C TYR A 326 -6.96 -15.08 13.11
N THR A 327 -6.38 -14.09 12.41
CA THR A 327 -6.90 -13.67 11.09
C THR A 327 -6.68 -14.72 10.01
N LEU A 328 -5.54 -15.42 9.99
CA LEU A 328 -5.33 -16.58 9.11
C LEU A 328 -6.36 -17.68 9.40
N LYS A 329 -6.51 -18.05 10.67
CA LYS A 329 -7.43 -19.10 11.11
C LYS A 329 -8.88 -18.78 10.72
N ALA A 330 -9.32 -17.54 10.94
CA ALA A 330 -10.64 -17.09 10.52
C ALA A 330 -10.81 -17.13 8.99
N SER A 331 -9.81 -16.67 8.24
CA SER A 331 -9.82 -16.68 6.77
C SER A 331 -9.85 -18.11 6.18
N ASN A 332 -9.10 -19.05 6.76
CA ASN A 332 -9.13 -20.46 6.37
C ASN A 332 -10.46 -21.12 6.69
N LYS A 333 -11.04 -20.82 7.87
CA LYS A 333 -12.36 -21.30 8.24
C LYS A 333 -13.45 -20.81 7.29
N ILE A 334 -13.40 -19.54 6.88
CA ILE A 334 -14.35 -19.00 5.89
C ILE A 334 -14.16 -19.70 4.53
N ALA A 335 -12.93 -20.00 4.13
CA ALA A 335 -12.66 -20.76 2.90
C ALA A 335 -13.28 -22.16 2.94
N GLN A 336 -13.12 -22.88 4.06
CA GLN A 336 -13.76 -24.18 4.29
C GLN A 336 -15.29 -24.10 4.27
N GLU A 337 -15.87 -23.10 4.92
CA GLU A 337 -17.34 -22.91 4.99
C GLU A 337 -17.94 -22.61 3.61
N ARG A 338 -17.22 -21.87 2.77
CA ARG A 338 -17.69 -21.44 1.44
C ARG A 338 -17.26 -22.37 0.31
N GLY A 339 -16.26 -23.21 0.53
CA GLY A 339 -15.62 -24.02 -0.52
C GLY A 339 -14.88 -23.17 -1.55
N GLU A 340 -14.38 -21.99 -1.17
CA GLU A 340 -13.77 -20.99 -2.05
C GLU A 340 -12.56 -20.34 -1.39
N SER A 341 -11.53 -20.04 -2.19
CA SER A 341 -10.37 -19.25 -1.79
C SER A 341 -10.20 -18.08 -2.75
N PHE A 342 -9.40 -17.07 -2.35
CA PHE A 342 -9.11 -15.96 -3.26
C PHE A 342 -8.47 -16.44 -4.57
N HIS A 343 -8.65 -15.67 -5.64
CA HIS A 343 -8.15 -16.00 -6.98
C HIS A 343 -6.63 -16.21 -7.01
N ASN A 344 -6.17 -17.29 -7.65
CA ASN A 344 -4.76 -17.71 -7.73
C ASN A 344 -4.11 -18.00 -6.37
N PHE A 345 -4.88 -18.50 -5.40
CA PHE A 345 -4.35 -18.95 -4.12
C PHE A 345 -3.20 -19.96 -4.29
N GLU A 346 -3.30 -20.87 -5.25
CA GLU A 346 -2.34 -21.93 -5.56
C GLU A 346 -0.94 -21.43 -5.91
N ASN A 347 -0.83 -20.18 -6.41
CA ASN A 347 0.45 -19.56 -6.76
C ASN A 347 1.03 -18.71 -5.61
N SER A 348 0.36 -18.68 -4.45
CA SER A 348 0.80 -17.90 -3.30
C SER A 348 1.75 -18.69 -2.39
N LYS A 349 2.55 -17.96 -1.60
CA LYS A 349 3.38 -18.53 -0.52
C LYS A 349 2.54 -19.18 0.60
N TYR A 350 1.23 -18.97 0.59
CA TYR A 350 0.32 -19.66 1.51
C TYR A 350 0.07 -21.10 1.04
N ALA A 351 -0.04 -21.32 -0.27
CA ALA A 351 -0.30 -22.63 -0.85
C ALA A 351 0.92 -23.56 -0.81
N ASP A 352 2.12 -23.03 -1.05
CA ASP A 352 3.37 -23.80 -0.91
C ASP A 352 3.82 -23.96 0.55
N GLY A 353 3.18 -23.23 1.48
CA GLY A 353 3.45 -23.27 2.91
C GLY A 353 4.65 -22.45 3.38
N SER A 354 5.43 -21.83 2.49
CA SER A 354 6.64 -21.07 2.83
C SER A 354 6.36 -19.80 3.64
N TYR A 355 5.14 -19.25 3.57
CA TYR A 355 4.70 -18.15 4.43
C TYR A 355 4.83 -18.50 5.93
N PHE A 356 4.66 -19.78 6.27
CA PHE A 356 4.57 -20.26 7.65
C PHE A 356 5.92 -20.59 8.27
N ASP A 357 6.99 -20.73 7.46
CA ASP A 357 8.29 -21.21 7.92
C ASP A 357 8.85 -20.35 9.07
N LYS A 358 8.74 -19.02 8.97
CA LYS A 358 9.16 -18.12 10.06
C LYS A 358 8.42 -18.32 11.40
N TYR A 359 7.24 -18.95 11.38
CA TYR A 359 6.43 -19.24 12.56
C TYR A 359 6.60 -20.67 13.08
N THR A 360 7.04 -21.59 12.22
CA THR A 360 7.26 -23.01 12.57
C THR A 360 8.73 -23.31 12.87
N GLU A 361 9.68 -22.54 12.36
CA GLU A 361 11.13 -22.75 12.55
C GLU A 361 11.67 -22.19 13.88
N GLN A 362 10.93 -21.31 14.55
CA GLN A 362 11.35 -20.76 15.84
C GLN A 362 10.19 -20.57 16.82
N VAL A 363 10.52 -20.56 18.11
CA VAL A 363 9.56 -20.31 19.18
C VAL A 363 9.30 -18.82 19.31
N TRP A 364 8.02 -18.45 19.28
CA TRP A 364 7.56 -17.09 19.54
C TRP A 364 6.84 -17.03 20.88
N ALA A 365 7.54 -16.53 21.91
CA ALA A 365 7.00 -16.39 23.25
C ALA A 365 7.46 -15.06 23.88
N PRO A 366 6.71 -14.50 24.85
CA PRO A 366 7.12 -13.28 25.53
C PRO A 366 8.44 -13.48 26.27
N LYS A 367 9.38 -12.56 26.07
CA LYS A 367 10.73 -12.61 26.64
C LYS A 367 10.76 -12.12 28.09
N TYR A 368 9.92 -11.15 28.43
CA TYR A 368 9.89 -10.50 29.75
C TYR A 368 8.72 -11.01 30.62
N ASP A 369 8.94 -11.17 31.92
CA ASP A 369 7.90 -11.64 32.87
C ASP A 369 6.67 -10.73 32.88
N LYS A 370 6.89 -9.42 32.80
CA LYS A 370 5.80 -8.45 32.70
C LYS A 370 4.93 -8.70 31.47
N VAL A 371 5.55 -8.96 30.31
CA VAL A 371 4.82 -9.24 29.07
C VAL A 371 4.14 -10.61 29.16
N ARG A 372 4.79 -11.64 29.74
CA ARG A 372 4.15 -12.94 30.02
C ARG A 372 2.86 -12.76 30.84
N ALA A 373 2.90 -11.96 31.90
CA ALA A 373 1.74 -11.68 32.74
C ALA A 373 0.62 -10.94 32.00
N LEU A 374 0.94 -10.05 31.04
CA LEU A 374 -0.07 -9.32 30.25
C LEU A 374 -0.85 -10.20 29.28
N PHE A 375 -0.29 -11.35 28.88
CA PHE A 375 -0.96 -12.34 28.03
C PHE A 375 -1.52 -13.53 28.83
N ASP A 376 -1.57 -13.44 30.17
CA ASP A 376 -2.14 -14.51 30.98
C ASP A 376 -3.61 -14.78 30.59
N GLY A 377 -3.96 -16.06 30.45
CA GLY A 377 -5.25 -16.50 29.93
C GLY A 377 -5.46 -16.36 28.42
N ILE A 378 -4.51 -15.80 27.67
CA ILE A 378 -4.55 -15.75 26.19
C ILE A 378 -3.60 -16.82 25.63
N HIS A 379 -4.15 -17.75 24.85
CA HIS A 379 -3.33 -18.79 24.21
C HIS A 379 -2.40 -18.18 23.15
N ILE A 380 -1.09 -18.28 23.38
CA ILE A 380 -0.07 -17.90 22.40
C ILE A 380 0.24 -19.12 21.53
N PRO A 381 0.04 -19.05 20.19
CA PRO A 381 0.25 -20.18 19.29
C PRO A 381 1.67 -20.75 19.37
N THR A 382 1.74 -22.06 19.60
CA THR A 382 2.98 -22.84 19.56
C THR A 382 3.38 -23.16 18.11
N GLN A 383 4.58 -23.70 17.92
CA GLN A 383 4.99 -24.22 16.61
C GLN A 383 4.03 -25.30 16.09
N ALA A 384 3.49 -26.15 16.97
CA ALA A 384 2.50 -27.17 16.61
C ALA A 384 1.18 -26.56 16.14
N ASP A 385 0.72 -25.47 16.78
CA ASP A 385 -0.47 -24.73 16.35
C ASP A 385 -0.27 -24.13 14.95
N TRP A 386 0.92 -23.56 14.70
CA TRP A 386 1.28 -23.03 13.40
C TRP A 386 1.38 -24.11 12.33
N GLU A 387 1.93 -25.28 12.64
CA GLU A 387 2.03 -26.42 11.71
C GLU A 387 0.64 -26.99 11.35
N ALA A 388 -0.25 -27.07 12.34
CA ALA A 388 -1.64 -27.45 12.11
C ALA A 388 -2.36 -26.44 11.20
N LEU A 389 -2.16 -25.14 11.43
CA LEU A 389 -2.73 -24.09 10.58
C LEU A 389 -2.12 -24.09 9.18
N LYS A 390 -0.80 -24.29 9.04
CA LYS A 390 -0.09 -24.45 7.76
C LYS A 390 -0.74 -25.57 6.94
N THR A 391 -0.89 -26.74 7.55
CA THR A 391 -1.53 -27.91 6.91
C THR A 391 -2.96 -27.60 6.46
N SER A 392 -3.76 -26.96 7.32
CA SER A 392 -5.15 -26.58 7.03
C SER A 392 -5.24 -25.55 5.89
N VAL A 393 -4.34 -24.58 5.85
CA VAL A 393 -4.29 -23.55 4.80
C VAL A 393 -3.85 -24.12 3.47
N MET A 394 -2.83 -24.96 3.44
CA MET A 394 -2.38 -25.61 2.21
C MET A 394 -3.46 -26.52 1.61
N LYS A 395 -4.30 -27.14 2.46
CA LYS A 395 -5.39 -28.01 2.04
C LYS A 395 -6.63 -27.25 1.57
N ASP A 396 -7.13 -26.32 2.38
CA ASP A 396 -8.46 -25.73 2.21
C ASP A 396 -8.42 -24.25 1.76
N GLY A 397 -7.23 -23.65 1.67
CA GLY A 397 -7.04 -22.29 1.17
C GLY A 397 -7.32 -21.18 2.18
N LEU A 398 -7.32 -19.95 1.68
CA LEU A 398 -7.71 -18.74 2.43
C LEU A 398 -8.75 -17.97 1.63
N TYR A 399 -9.79 -17.47 2.29
CA TYR A 399 -10.80 -16.67 1.61
C TYR A 399 -10.28 -15.30 1.19
N HIS A 400 -9.43 -14.67 2.03
CA HIS A 400 -8.92 -13.32 1.79
C HIS A 400 -7.45 -13.36 1.35
N GLN A 401 -7.13 -12.65 0.26
CA GLN A 401 -5.76 -12.47 -0.23
C GLN A 401 -4.91 -11.69 0.79
N ASN A 402 -5.42 -10.55 1.26
CA ASN A 402 -4.80 -9.70 2.28
C ASN A 402 -5.75 -9.51 3.46
N ARG A 403 -5.18 -9.45 4.67
CA ARG A 403 -5.95 -9.53 5.93
C ARG A 403 -5.70 -8.38 6.91
N MET A 404 -4.49 -7.81 6.89
CA MET A 404 -4.04 -6.87 7.92
C MET A 404 -3.45 -5.64 7.26
N ALA A 405 -3.87 -4.47 7.75
CA ALA A 405 -3.32 -3.18 7.39
C ALA A 405 -3.52 -2.23 8.57
N VAL A 406 -2.45 -1.60 9.05
CA VAL A 406 -2.51 -0.68 10.18
C VAL A 406 -2.64 0.74 9.65
N ALA A 407 -3.88 1.20 9.53
CA ALA A 407 -4.19 2.55 9.10
C ALA A 407 -4.11 3.56 10.27
N PRO A 408 -3.97 4.87 9.97
CA PRO A 408 -4.24 5.92 10.94
C PRO A 408 -5.71 5.89 11.38
N ASN A 409 -5.97 6.07 12.67
CA ASN A 409 -7.33 6.20 13.20
C ASN A 409 -7.58 7.68 13.53
N GLY A 410 -8.36 8.35 12.68
CA GLY A 410 -8.77 9.74 12.87
C GLY A 410 -9.82 9.88 13.98
N SER A 411 -10.92 10.60 13.74
CA SER A 411 -11.92 10.89 14.77
C SER A 411 -12.54 9.66 15.47
N ILE A 412 -12.46 8.48 14.85
CA ILE A 412 -12.94 7.22 15.44
C ILE A 412 -12.17 6.81 16.71
N SER A 413 -10.92 7.28 16.89
CA SER A 413 -10.13 7.02 18.09
C SER A 413 -10.73 7.71 19.33
N TYR A 414 -11.35 8.89 19.18
CA TYR A 414 -12.08 9.56 20.25
C TYR A 414 -13.32 8.79 20.69
N ILE A 415 -14.08 8.28 19.71
CA ILE A 415 -15.27 7.47 20.00
C ILE A 415 -14.88 6.17 20.69
N ASN A 416 -13.72 5.61 20.33
CA ASN A 416 -13.17 4.39 20.95
C ASN A 416 -12.38 4.66 22.24
N ASP A 417 -12.30 5.92 22.68
CA ASP A 417 -11.57 6.37 23.88
C ASP A 417 -10.15 5.78 23.98
N THR A 418 -9.36 5.94 22.92
CA THR A 418 -8.01 5.36 22.85
C THR A 418 -7.07 6.15 21.93
N SER A 419 -5.76 5.96 22.08
CA SER A 419 -4.75 6.61 21.22
C SER A 419 -4.89 6.14 19.77
N ALA A 420 -4.65 7.05 18.83
CA ALA A 420 -4.71 6.76 17.40
C ALA A 420 -3.65 5.72 17.00
N SER A 421 -4.10 4.64 16.32
CA SER A 421 -3.25 3.61 15.71
C SER A 421 -2.16 3.10 16.66
N LEU A 422 -0.95 2.88 16.15
CA LEU A 422 0.19 2.41 16.93
C LEU A 422 1.09 3.55 17.42
N GLN A 423 1.00 4.74 16.82
CA GLN A 423 1.90 5.84 17.13
C GLN A 423 1.73 6.33 18.57
N PRO A 424 2.77 6.96 19.15
CA PRO A 424 2.60 7.64 20.41
C PRO A 424 1.57 8.78 20.30
N ILE A 425 0.84 9.06 21.39
CA ILE A 425 0.03 10.28 21.53
C ILE A 425 0.84 11.53 21.12
N VAL A 426 0.18 12.42 20.40
CA VAL A 426 0.79 13.68 19.94
C VAL A 426 0.89 14.69 21.09
N ASN A 427 -0.12 14.72 21.96
CA ASN A 427 -0.23 15.59 23.12
C ASN A 427 -0.90 14.83 24.27
N ARG A 428 -0.67 15.26 25.52
CA ARG A 428 -1.37 14.71 26.69
C ARG A 428 -2.83 15.15 26.77
N ILE A 429 -3.09 16.36 26.30
CA ILE A 429 -4.42 16.95 26.15
C ILE A 429 -4.46 17.46 24.71
N GLU A 430 -5.39 16.95 23.92
CA GLU A 430 -5.57 17.41 22.55
C GLU A 430 -6.53 18.60 22.53
N ASP A 431 -6.06 19.73 22.00
CA ASP A 431 -6.88 20.91 21.70
C ASP A 431 -7.35 20.80 20.25
N ARG A 432 -8.66 20.91 20.01
CA ARG A 432 -9.32 20.49 18.75
C ARG A 432 -10.28 21.55 18.24
#